data_AF-A0A7S3N3H5-F1
#
_entry.id   AF-A0A7S3N3H5-F1
#
_cell.length_a   1.000
_cell.length_b   1.000
_cell.length_c   1.000
_cell.angle_alpha   90.00
_cell.angle_beta   90.00
_cell.angle_gamma   90.00
#
_symmetry.space_group_name_H-M   'P 1'
#
loop_
_entity.id
_entity.type
_entity.pdbx_description
1 polymer ?
#
loop_
_entity_poly.entity_id
_entity_poly.type
_entity_poly.pdbx_seq_one_letter_code
_entity_poly.pdbx_strand_id
1 'polypeptide(L)'
;KSFLMNPDFGCVDLPHDFTFDSPKWEKYLHDYGYTIVRNVVSPDDVKAARSKFFDYIEGVGNGMKRTDQSTCTRQRWVAHRNGIANVNGQNYIDAAWHLRLNPSVKRVFAKLWKTEDLICSMDTFFVWRQWWRSQEKANWKPKTAGLHFDQ
;
A
#
# COMPACT_ATOMS: atom_id res chain seq x y z
N LYS A 1 23.49 12.12 -15.30
CA LYS A 1 23.23 10.66 -15.29
C LYS A 1 21.76 10.45 -14.91
N SER A 2 20.91 10.24 -15.91
CA SER A 2 19.47 10.03 -15.78
C SER A 2 19.18 8.67 -15.14
N PHE A 3 18.51 8.66 -14.00
CA PHE A 3 17.78 7.49 -13.52
C PHE A 3 16.52 7.35 -14.37
N LEU A 4 16.67 6.75 -15.55
CA LEU A 4 15.54 6.16 -16.26
C LEU A 4 15.15 4.92 -15.47
N MET A 5 13.90 4.89 -15.01
CA MET A 5 13.29 3.72 -14.39
C MET A 5 13.37 2.56 -15.38
N ASN A 6 14.12 1.53 -14.98
CA ASN A 6 14.22 0.28 -15.71
C ASN A 6 12.88 -0.48 -15.52
N PRO A 7 12.17 -0.89 -16.59
CA PRO A 7 10.91 -1.62 -16.47
C PRO A 7 11.09 -3.08 -16.02
N ASP A 8 12.33 -3.57 -15.95
CA ASP A 8 12.67 -4.91 -15.52
C ASP A 8 12.95 -4.95 -14.01
N PHE A 9 11.91 -4.87 -13.19
CA PHE A 9 11.97 -5.52 -11.88
C PHE A 9 11.79 -7.02 -12.11
N GLY A 10 12.81 -7.66 -12.67
CA GLY A 10 13.03 -9.09 -12.44
C GLY A 10 13.03 -9.31 -10.92
N CYS A 11 12.43 -10.40 -10.46
CA CYS A 11 12.43 -10.78 -9.05
C CYS A 11 13.90 -10.87 -8.59
N VAL A 12 14.43 -9.79 -8.02
CA VAL A 12 15.69 -9.82 -7.31
C VAL A 12 15.38 -10.69 -6.10
N ASP A 13 16.01 -11.87 -6.01
CA ASP A 13 15.92 -12.69 -4.80
C ASP A 13 16.55 -11.90 -3.66
N LEU A 14 15.72 -11.10 -3.00
CA LEU A 14 16.10 -10.37 -1.82
C LEU A 14 16.24 -11.41 -0.69
N PRO A 15 17.28 -11.32 0.16
CA PRO A 15 17.59 -12.33 1.17
C PRO A 15 16.51 -12.51 2.26
N HIS A 16 15.45 -11.69 2.22
CA HIS A 16 14.34 -11.61 3.15
C HIS A 16 12.99 -11.91 2.48
N ASP A 17 13.03 -12.54 1.30
CA ASP A 17 11.88 -12.74 0.44
C ASP A 17 11.44 -14.21 0.38
N PHE A 18 10.34 -14.51 1.06
CA PHE A 18 9.89 -15.88 1.32
C PHE A 18 8.49 -16.13 0.77
N THR A 19 8.19 -17.41 0.51
CA THR A 19 6.80 -17.86 0.32
C THR A 19 6.18 -18.22 1.68
N PHE A 20 4.84 -18.17 1.78
CA PHE A 20 4.12 -18.43 3.03
C PHE A 20 4.41 -19.81 3.64
N ASP A 21 4.59 -20.83 2.79
CA ASP A 21 4.86 -22.21 3.21
C ASP A 21 6.30 -22.41 3.71
N SER A 22 7.19 -21.46 3.45
CA SER A 22 8.56 -21.51 3.96
C SER A 22 8.59 -21.22 5.46
N PRO A 23 9.20 -22.04 6.32
CA PRO A 23 9.36 -21.70 7.75
C PRO A 23 10.39 -20.58 7.98
N LYS A 24 11.10 -20.14 6.94
CA LYS A 24 12.20 -19.17 7.05
C LYS A 24 11.71 -17.75 7.39
N TRP A 25 10.50 -17.38 6.98
CA TRP A 25 9.99 -16.02 7.21
C TRP A 25 9.71 -15.74 8.69
N GLU A 26 9.20 -16.73 9.43
CA GLU A 26 8.96 -16.59 10.88
C GLU A 26 10.29 -16.43 11.63
N LYS A 27 11.30 -17.22 11.25
CA LYS A 27 12.64 -17.08 11.81
C LYS A 27 13.26 -15.71 11.48
N TYR A 28 13.15 -15.26 10.23
CA TYR A 28 13.69 -13.96 9.82
C TYR A 28 12.98 -12.81 10.56
N LEU A 29 11.66 -12.89 10.71
CA LEU A 29 10.88 -11.95 11.52
C LEU A 29 11.36 -11.92 12.97
N HIS A 30 11.58 -13.07 13.59
CA HIS A 30 12.09 -13.17 14.96
C HIS A 30 13.49 -12.53 15.10
N ASP A 31 14.39 -12.78 14.15
CA ASP A 31 15.78 -12.34 14.23
C ASP A 31 15.96 -10.84 13.92
N TYR A 32 15.13 -10.27 13.04
CA TYR A 32 15.32 -8.91 12.49
C TYR A 32 14.16 -7.94 12.76
N GLY A 33 13.02 -8.41 13.28
CA GLY A 33 11.84 -7.59 13.54
C GLY A 33 11.01 -7.24 12.29
N TYR A 34 11.35 -7.77 11.11
CA TYR A 34 10.55 -7.65 9.88
C TYR A 34 10.75 -8.86 8.97
N THR A 35 9.87 -9.08 7.99
CA THR A 35 10.03 -10.09 6.93
C THR A 35 9.18 -9.72 5.71
N ILE A 36 9.48 -10.30 4.53
CA ILE A 36 8.61 -10.22 3.36
C ILE A 36 8.02 -11.61 3.07
N VAL A 37 6.69 -11.66 2.95
CA VAL A 37 5.95 -12.84 2.48
C VAL A 37 5.34 -12.49 1.12
N ARG A 38 5.88 -13.09 0.05
CA ARG A 38 5.45 -12.87 -1.33
C ARG A 38 4.11 -13.49 -1.63
N ASN A 39 3.43 -12.93 -2.62
CA ASN A 39 2.25 -13.51 -3.28
C ASN A 39 1.11 -13.88 -2.30
N VAL A 40 1.01 -13.16 -1.18
CA VAL A 40 -0.07 -13.35 -0.20
C VAL A 40 -1.40 -13.01 -0.85
N VAL A 41 -1.48 -11.87 -1.53
CA VAL A 41 -2.68 -11.41 -2.23
C VAL A 41 -2.52 -11.72 -3.72
N SER A 42 -3.57 -12.26 -4.34
CA SER A 42 -3.57 -12.58 -5.77
C SER A 42 -3.45 -11.31 -6.63
N PRO A 43 -2.89 -11.38 -7.85
CA PRO A 43 -2.87 -10.23 -8.76
C PRO A 43 -4.26 -9.63 -9.04
N ASP A 44 -5.29 -10.47 -9.10
CA ASP A 44 -6.66 -10.05 -9.32
C ASP A 44 -7.25 -9.32 -8.11
N ASP A 45 -7.01 -9.81 -6.89
CA ASP A 45 -7.41 -9.11 -5.67
C ASP A 45 -6.66 -7.77 -5.51
N VAL A 46 -5.36 -7.73 -5.86
CA VAL A 46 -4.60 -6.47 -5.87
C VAL A 46 -5.22 -5.48 -6.86
N LYS A 47 -5.59 -5.94 -8.06
CA LYS A 47 -6.26 -5.11 -9.08
C LYS A 47 -7.63 -4.63 -8.58
N ALA A 48 -8.41 -5.51 -7.95
CA ALA A 48 -9.72 -5.19 -7.40
C ALA A 48 -9.62 -4.16 -6.26
N ALA A 49 -8.71 -4.37 -5.30
CA ALA A 49 -8.43 -3.44 -4.20
C ALA A 49 -8.06 -2.05 -4.75
N ARG A 50 -7.16 -2.01 -5.74
CA ARG A 50 -6.74 -0.76 -6.38
C ARG A 50 -7.90 -0.08 -7.09
N SER A 51 -8.74 -0.82 -7.81
CA SER A 51 -9.92 -0.24 -8.46
C SER A 51 -10.85 0.39 -7.43
N LYS A 52 -11.21 -0.34 -6.39
CA LYS A 52 -12.08 0.14 -5.29
C LYS A 52 -11.52 1.39 -4.61
N PHE A 53 -10.20 1.44 -4.44
CA PHE A 53 -9.54 2.60 -3.85
C PHE A 53 -9.74 3.83 -4.73
N PHE A 54 -9.49 3.71 -6.03
CA PHE A 54 -9.70 4.82 -6.95
C PHE A 54 -11.19 5.15 -7.16
N ASP A 55 -12.10 4.18 -7.04
CA ASP A 55 -13.56 4.42 -7.11
C ASP A 55 -13.95 5.37 -5.99
N TYR A 56 -13.43 5.13 -4.78
CA TYR A 56 -13.60 6.05 -3.65
C TYR A 56 -12.96 7.42 -3.90
N ILE A 57 -11.71 7.50 -4.39
CA ILE A 57 -11.06 8.80 -4.63
C ILE A 57 -11.83 9.64 -5.67
N GLU A 58 -12.29 9.03 -6.76
CA GLU A 58 -13.10 9.72 -7.77
C GLU A 58 -14.47 10.12 -7.20
N GLY A 59 -15.04 9.28 -6.31
CA GLY A 59 -16.29 9.54 -5.59
C GLY A 59 -16.25 10.70 -4.58
N VAL A 60 -15.06 11.14 -4.15
CA VAL A 60 -14.89 12.36 -3.31
C VAL A 60 -15.41 13.61 -4.04
N GLY A 61 -15.50 13.59 -5.37
CA GLY A 61 -16.13 14.66 -6.15
C GLY A 61 -15.26 15.91 -6.34
N ASN A 62 -13.96 15.83 -6.06
CA ASN A 62 -13.02 16.93 -6.26
C ASN A 62 -12.48 17.04 -7.71
N GLY A 63 -12.98 16.20 -8.62
CA GLY A 63 -12.62 16.20 -10.04
C GLY A 63 -11.31 15.49 -10.38
N MET A 64 -10.73 14.70 -9.46
CA MET A 64 -9.66 13.74 -9.76
C MET A 64 -10.21 12.59 -10.59
N LYS A 65 -9.51 12.18 -11.65
CA LYS A 65 -9.80 11.02 -12.48
C LYS A 65 -8.55 10.17 -12.66
N ARG A 66 -8.63 8.87 -12.36
CA ARG A 66 -7.52 7.91 -12.52
C ARG A 66 -7.06 7.77 -13.97
N THR A 67 -7.96 8.02 -14.91
CA THR A 67 -7.73 7.93 -16.35
C THR A 67 -7.12 9.20 -16.95
N ASP A 68 -7.09 10.31 -16.20
CA ASP A 68 -6.55 11.58 -16.65
C ASP A 68 -5.55 12.14 -15.64
N GLN A 69 -4.27 11.91 -15.92
CA GLN A 69 -3.16 12.34 -15.08
C GLN A 69 -3.11 13.86 -14.86
N SER A 70 -3.67 14.66 -15.77
CA SER A 70 -3.71 16.13 -15.63
C SER A 70 -4.62 16.58 -14.48
N THR A 71 -5.60 15.75 -14.12
CA THR A 71 -6.52 16.01 -12.99
C THR A 71 -5.92 15.66 -11.63
N CYS A 72 -4.81 14.93 -11.61
CA CYS A 72 -4.09 14.56 -10.39
C CYS A 72 -3.24 15.76 -9.91
N THR A 73 -3.88 16.88 -9.61
CA THR A 73 -3.23 18.10 -9.14
C THR A 73 -3.08 18.08 -7.61
N ARG A 74 -2.27 19.00 -7.05
CA ARG A 74 -2.15 19.16 -5.60
C ARG A 74 -3.52 19.39 -4.94
N GLN A 75 -4.35 20.21 -5.56
CA GLN A 75 -5.63 20.66 -5.03
C GLN A 75 -6.69 19.55 -5.05
N ARG A 76 -6.53 18.57 -5.94
CA ARG A 76 -7.44 17.43 -6.10
C ARG A 76 -6.90 16.13 -5.51
N TRP A 77 -5.67 16.13 -5.00
CA TRP A 77 -5.10 14.94 -4.37
C TRP A 77 -5.58 14.79 -2.94
N VAL A 78 -5.95 13.57 -2.55
CA VAL A 78 -6.58 13.28 -1.26
C VAL A 78 -5.59 13.02 -0.13
N ALA A 79 -4.30 12.88 -0.41
CA ALA A 79 -3.30 12.55 0.59
C ALA A 79 -2.34 13.70 0.86
N HIS A 80 -1.85 13.74 2.09
CA HIS A 80 -0.81 14.65 2.49
C HIS A 80 0.55 14.25 1.87
N ARG A 81 1.54 15.14 1.92
CA ARG A 81 2.87 14.91 1.32
C ARG A 81 3.64 13.75 1.93
N ASN A 82 3.28 13.35 3.15
CA ASN A 82 3.79 12.17 3.84
C ASN A 82 3.12 10.86 3.38
N GLY A 83 2.19 10.93 2.42
CA GLY A 83 1.50 9.77 1.86
C GLY A 83 0.21 9.41 2.58
N ILE A 84 0.00 9.87 3.82
CA ILE A 84 -1.21 9.56 4.56
C ILE A 84 -2.41 10.16 3.84
N ALA A 85 -3.32 9.31 3.40
CA ALA A 85 -4.60 9.75 2.85
C ALA A 85 -5.35 10.57 3.93
N ASN A 86 -5.96 11.68 3.54
CA ASN A 86 -6.62 12.62 4.45
C ASN A 86 -8.09 12.80 4.05
N VAL A 87 -8.78 11.69 3.85
CA VAL A 87 -10.19 11.66 3.48
C VAL A 87 -11.01 10.97 4.56
N ASN A 88 -12.12 11.61 4.95
CA ASN A 88 -12.95 11.15 6.05
C ASN A 88 -13.48 9.74 5.78
N GLY A 89 -13.25 8.84 6.73
CA GLY A 89 -13.73 7.46 6.65
C GLY A 89 -12.96 6.56 5.67
N GLN A 90 -11.80 6.98 5.17
CA GLN A 90 -10.96 6.17 4.27
C GLN A 90 -10.60 4.80 4.84
N ASN A 91 -10.51 4.69 6.17
CA ASN A 91 -10.23 3.43 6.85
C ASN A 91 -11.42 2.47 6.75
N TYR A 92 -12.59 2.89 6.29
CA TYR A 92 -13.81 2.09 6.18
C TYR A 92 -14.27 1.87 4.73
N ILE A 93 -13.46 2.24 3.74
CA ILE A 93 -13.84 2.10 2.32
C ILE A 93 -13.72 0.65 1.86
N ASP A 94 -14.42 0.32 0.77
CA ASP A 94 -14.44 -1.01 0.19
C ASP A 94 -13.05 -1.60 -0.07
N ALA A 95 -12.09 -0.77 -0.49
CA ALA A 95 -10.71 -1.22 -0.70
C ALA A 95 -10.05 -1.71 0.59
N ALA A 96 -10.30 -1.04 1.71
CA ALA A 96 -9.73 -1.40 3.01
C ALA A 96 -10.35 -2.72 3.48
N TRP A 97 -11.67 -2.82 3.44
CA TRP A 97 -12.38 -4.05 3.82
C TRP A 97 -12.01 -5.24 2.93
N HIS A 98 -11.87 -5.03 1.63
CA HIS A 98 -11.47 -6.08 0.70
C HIS A 98 -10.10 -6.68 1.06
N LEU A 99 -9.13 -5.85 1.48
CA LEU A 99 -7.81 -6.32 1.91
C LEU A 99 -7.82 -6.92 3.31
N ARG A 100 -8.52 -6.28 4.28
CA ARG A 100 -8.58 -6.77 5.67
C ARG A 100 -9.30 -8.12 5.78
N LEU A 101 -10.33 -8.33 4.98
CA LEU A 101 -11.10 -9.58 4.94
C LEU A 101 -10.49 -10.61 3.99
N ASN A 102 -9.37 -10.30 3.31
CA ASN A 102 -8.76 -11.23 2.38
C ASN A 102 -8.29 -12.49 3.16
N PRO A 103 -8.80 -13.69 2.81
CA PRO A 103 -8.46 -14.91 3.54
C PRO A 103 -6.96 -15.21 3.56
N SER A 104 -6.25 -14.90 2.48
CA SER A 104 -4.80 -15.14 2.41
C SER A 104 -4.02 -14.22 3.32
N VAL A 105 -4.43 -12.95 3.46
CA VAL A 105 -3.84 -12.04 4.45
C VAL A 105 -4.13 -12.55 5.86
N LYS A 106 -5.38 -12.93 6.16
CA LYS A 106 -5.76 -13.48 7.46
C LYS A 106 -4.92 -14.71 7.82
N ARG A 107 -4.71 -15.65 6.89
CA ARG A 107 -3.90 -16.85 7.11
C ARG A 107 -2.45 -16.54 7.53
N VAL A 108 -1.86 -15.48 6.98
CA VAL A 108 -0.50 -15.05 7.36
C VAL A 108 -0.46 -14.65 8.84
N PHE A 109 -1.37 -13.79 9.26
CA PHE A 109 -1.45 -13.35 10.65
C PHE A 109 -1.89 -14.47 11.60
N ALA A 110 -2.78 -15.37 11.16
CA ALA A 110 -3.24 -16.48 11.99
C ALA A 110 -2.10 -17.45 12.29
N LYS A 111 -1.25 -17.73 11.28
CA LYS A 111 -0.03 -18.52 11.47
C LYS A 111 0.95 -17.81 12.42
N LEU A 112 1.20 -16.52 12.21
CA LEU A 112 2.10 -15.73 13.04
C LEU A 112 1.69 -15.73 14.53
N TRP A 113 0.40 -15.46 14.80
CA TRP A 113 -0.13 -15.33 16.16
C TRP A 113 -0.62 -16.64 16.76
N LYS A 114 -0.60 -17.73 15.99
CA LYS A 114 -1.07 -19.08 16.39
C LYS A 114 -2.53 -19.08 16.87
N THR A 115 -3.37 -18.25 16.24
CA THR A 115 -4.81 -18.16 16.52
C THR A 115 -5.59 -17.68 15.29
N GLU A 116 -6.80 -18.19 15.10
CA GLU A 116 -7.74 -17.72 14.07
C GLU A 116 -8.68 -16.60 14.56
N ASP A 117 -8.68 -16.37 15.88
CA ASP A 117 -9.41 -15.29 16.55
C ASP A 117 -8.58 -14.01 16.48
N LEU A 118 -8.72 -13.30 15.36
CA LEU A 118 -7.97 -12.10 15.02
C LEU A 118 -8.90 -10.90 14.91
N ILE A 119 -8.48 -9.80 15.51
CA ILE A 119 -9.03 -8.46 15.24
C ILE A 119 -8.11 -7.71 14.27
N CYS A 120 -8.67 -6.75 13.53
CA CYS A 120 -7.90 -5.95 12.58
C CYS A 120 -7.84 -4.49 13.00
N SER A 121 -6.65 -3.89 12.93
CA SER A 121 -6.45 -2.45 13.10
C SER A 121 -7.14 -1.67 11.98
N MET A 122 -7.69 -0.50 12.34
CA MET A 122 -8.36 0.40 11.41
C MET A 122 -7.40 1.44 10.84
N ASP A 123 -6.37 0.96 10.15
CA ASP A 123 -5.36 1.80 9.53
C ASP A 123 -5.80 2.45 8.23
N THR A 124 -5.00 3.43 7.79
CA THR A 124 -5.20 4.23 6.58
C THR A 124 -4.32 3.78 5.41
N PHE A 125 -4.61 4.32 4.23
CA PHE A 125 -3.80 4.17 3.04
C PHE A 125 -2.63 5.17 3.01
N PHE A 126 -1.47 4.66 2.62
CA PHE A 126 -0.36 5.48 2.14
C PHE A 126 -0.41 5.54 0.62
N VAL A 127 -0.60 6.74 0.08
CA VAL A 127 -0.66 6.99 -1.35
C VAL A 127 0.05 8.29 -1.72
N TRP A 128 0.97 8.20 -2.69
CA TRP A 128 1.60 9.37 -3.27
C TRP A 128 1.11 9.60 -4.68
N ARG A 129 0.95 10.87 -5.04
CA ARG A 129 0.85 11.28 -6.44
C ARG A 129 2.10 10.82 -7.18
N GLN A 130 1.96 10.52 -8.48
CA GLN A 130 3.07 10.25 -9.39
C GLN A 130 3.96 11.50 -9.57
N TRP A 131 4.76 11.80 -8.56
CA TRP A 131 5.58 13.00 -8.47
C TRP A 131 6.60 13.09 -9.62
N TRP A 132 7.04 11.94 -10.15
CA TRP A 132 7.94 11.86 -11.31
C TRP A 132 7.29 12.32 -12.62
N ARG A 133 5.96 12.37 -12.70
CA ARG A 133 5.21 12.87 -13.87
C ARG A 133 4.82 14.35 -13.77
N SER A 134 5.00 14.97 -12.61
CA SER A 134 4.62 16.37 -12.42
C SER A 134 5.64 17.31 -13.08
N GLN A 135 5.14 18.31 -13.81
CA GLN A 135 5.97 19.42 -14.29
C GLN A 135 6.42 20.36 -13.15
N GLU A 136 5.82 20.25 -11.97
CA GLU A 136 6.16 21.00 -10.74
C GLU A 136 7.36 20.34 -10.02
N LYS A 137 8.52 20.29 -10.69
CA LYS A 137 9.65 19.39 -10.39
C LYS A 137 10.35 19.53 -9.02
N ALA A 138 10.11 20.60 -8.24
CA ALA A 138 10.87 20.83 -7.00
C ALA A 138 10.03 20.64 -5.73
N ASN A 139 8.78 21.11 -5.72
CA ASN A 139 8.02 21.24 -4.49
C ASN A 139 7.18 20.02 -4.14
N TRP A 140 7.23 18.91 -4.88
CA TRP A 140 6.25 17.82 -4.73
C TRP A 140 6.81 16.41 -4.50
N LYS A 141 8.09 16.30 -4.13
CA LYS A 141 8.66 15.00 -3.75
C LYS A 141 7.94 14.45 -2.49
N PRO A 142 7.68 13.13 -2.45
CA PRO A 142 7.29 12.44 -1.21
C PRO A 142 8.19 12.86 -0.06
N LYS A 143 7.60 13.13 1.08
CA LYS A 143 8.34 13.17 2.35
C LYS A 143 8.03 11.87 3.07
N THR A 144 9.02 11.27 3.71
CA THR A 144 8.73 10.19 4.65
C THR A 144 7.92 10.76 5.80
N ALA A 145 6.95 10.00 6.32
CA ALA A 145 6.46 10.28 7.66
C ALA A 145 7.65 10.19 8.62
N GLY A 146 7.66 10.99 9.68
CA GLY A 146 8.64 10.81 10.76
C GLY A 146 8.45 9.44 11.43
N LEU A 147 9.42 9.04 12.26
CA LEU A 147 9.21 7.92 13.18
C LEU A 147 7.99 8.25 14.04
N HIS A 148 7.02 7.34 14.06
CA HIS A 148 5.84 7.41 14.90
C HIS A 148 5.67 6.05 15.57
N PHE A 149 5.22 6.07 16.82
CA PHE A 149 4.80 4.88 17.53
C PHE A 149 3.29 4.81 17.39
N ASP A 150 2.82 3.85 16.60
CA ASP A 150 1.41 3.47 16.60
C ASP A 150 1.15 2.55 17.79
N GLN A 151 0.02 2.75 18.48
CA GLN A 151 -0.43 1.92 19.61
C GLN A 151 -1.33 0.79 19.13
#